data_AF-A0A962USY5-F1
#
_entry.id   AF-A0A962USY5-F1
#
_cell.length_a   1.000
_cell.length_b   1.000
_cell.length_c   1.000
_cell.angle_alpha   90.00
_cell.angle_beta   90.00
_cell.angle_gamma   90.00
#
_symmetry.space_group_name_H-M   'P 1'
#
loop_
_entity.id
_entity.type
_entity.pdbx_description
1 polymer ?
#
loop_
_entity_poly.entity_id
_entity_poly.type
_entity_poly.pdbx_seq_one_letter_code
_entity_poly.pdbx_strand_id
1 'polypeptide(L)'
;MAQVTLHGNPLNTNGDLPAVGSTAPDFRLVDGELNDLTLADFAGKKKIISIVPSLDTPTCALSTKVFNERLGGRDDVVVLVVSADLPFAQGRFCQAEGTADVKTLSMMRSRNFAK
;
A
#
# COMPACT_ATOMS: atom_id res chain seq x y z
N MET A 1 6.61 11.79 -14.52
CA MET A 1 5.72 10.63 -14.77
C MET A 1 6.51 9.47 -15.31
N ALA A 2 6.16 8.24 -14.95
CA ALA A 2 6.78 7.03 -15.46
C ALA A 2 5.89 6.35 -16.51
N GLN A 3 6.51 5.76 -17.54
CA GLN A 3 5.84 4.85 -18.45
C GLN A 3 6.00 3.41 -17.94
N VAL A 4 4.90 2.69 -17.85
CA VAL A 4 4.84 1.27 -17.45
C VAL A 4 4.07 0.48 -18.49
N THR A 5 4.11 -0.85 -18.42
CA THR A 5 3.36 -1.73 -19.33
C THR A 5 2.45 -2.68 -18.57
N LEU A 6 1.24 -2.89 -19.07
CA LEU A 6 0.35 -3.97 -18.63
C LEU A 6 0.11 -4.93 -19.79
N HIS A 7 0.64 -6.15 -19.67
CA HIS A 7 0.59 -7.17 -20.73
C HIS A 7 1.11 -6.62 -22.09
N GLY A 8 2.21 -5.85 -22.04
CA GLY A 8 2.81 -5.23 -23.21
C GLY A 8 2.16 -3.91 -23.67
N ASN A 9 0.98 -3.54 -23.15
CA ASN A 9 0.34 -2.28 -23.49
C ASN A 9 0.92 -1.13 -22.65
N PRO A 10 1.45 -0.05 -23.27
CA PRO A 10 2.03 1.06 -22.54
C PRO A 10 0.97 1.91 -21.84
N LEU A 11 1.30 2.37 -20.64
CA LEU A 11 0.48 3.18 -19.74
C LEU A 11 1.37 4.22 -19.08
N ASN A 12 0.82 5.39 -18.73
CA ASN A 12 1.54 6.40 -17.94
C ASN A 12 1.01 6.40 -16.51
N THR A 13 1.90 6.56 -15.54
CA THR A 13 1.52 6.89 -14.17
C THR A 13 1.08 8.35 -14.09
N ASN A 14 0.28 8.68 -13.06
CA ASN A 14 0.06 10.07 -12.67
C ASN A 14 1.20 10.52 -11.76
N GLY A 15 1.67 11.76 -11.93
CA GLY A 15 2.68 12.35 -11.08
C GLY A 15 4.07 11.71 -11.17
N ASP A 16 4.94 12.10 -10.25
CA ASP A 16 6.32 11.62 -10.11
C ASP A 16 6.51 10.99 -8.73
N LEU A 17 7.20 9.84 -8.68
CA LEU A 17 7.56 9.25 -7.40
C LEU A 17 8.58 10.15 -6.68
N PRO A 18 8.48 10.28 -5.34
CA PRO A 18 9.45 11.02 -4.56
C PRO A 18 10.88 10.52 -4.79
N ALA A 19 11.82 11.45 -5.02
CA ALA A 19 13.21 11.10 -5.20
C ALA A 19 13.84 10.60 -3.90
N VAL A 20 14.87 9.76 -3.99
CA VAL A 20 15.65 9.32 -2.83
C VAL A 20 16.25 10.54 -2.12
N GLY A 21 16.05 10.61 -0.80
CA GLY A 21 16.51 11.73 0.04
C GLY A 21 15.52 12.90 0.13
N SER A 22 14.46 12.91 -0.68
CA SER A 22 13.37 13.88 -0.53
C SER A 22 12.46 13.54 0.66
N THR A 23 11.82 14.56 1.22
CA THR A 23 10.75 14.38 2.20
C THR A 23 9.55 13.69 1.54
N ALA A 24 9.08 12.58 2.12
CA ALA A 24 7.90 11.89 1.63
C ALA A 24 6.65 12.79 1.74
N PRO A 25 5.81 12.88 0.69
CA PRO A 25 4.53 13.55 0.77
C PRO A 25 3.62 12.89 1.81
N ASP A 26 2.82 13.71 2.49
CA ASP A 26 1.77 13.18 3.37
C ASP A 26 0.63 12.55 2.55
N PHE A 27 -0.14 11.69 3.20
CA PHE A 27 -1.30 11.04 2.61
C PHE A 27 -2.47 11.03 3.57
N ARG A 28 -3.65 10.72 3.05
CA ARG A 28 -4.83 10.36 3.85
C ARG A 28 -5.50 9.15 3.22
N LEU A 29 -5.43 8.01 3.89
CA LEU A 29 -5.91 6.72 3.40
C LEU A 29 -6.79 6.04 4.45
N VAL A 30 -7.65 5.14 4.01
CA VAL A 30 -8.67 4.51 4.87
C VAL A 30 -8.20 3.15 5.32
N ASP A 31 -8.26 2.84 6.61
CA ASP A 31 -7.93 1.50 7.11
C ASP A 31 -9.16 0.57 7.19
N GLY A 32 -8.94 -0.67 7.65
CA GLY A 32 -9.99 -1.70 7.77
C GLY A 32 -11.14 -1.33 8.70
N GLU A 33 -10.92 -0.40 9.64
CA GLU A 33 -11.94 0.11 10.57
C GLU A 33 -12.63 1.37 10.03
N LEU A 34 -12.31 1.77 8.80
CA LEU A 34 -12.77 2.99 8.15
C LEU A 34 -12.22 4.27 8.79
N ASN A 35 -11.15 4.19 9.58
CA ASN A 35 -10.46 5.37 10.07
C ASN A 35 -9.61 5.99 8.97
N ASP A 36 -9.48 7.32 8.97
CA ASP A 36 -8.51 8.01 8.11
C ASP A 36 -7.14 8.00 8.81
N LEU A 37 -6.14 7.44 8.15
CA LEU A 37 -4.74 7.45 8.59
C LEU A 37 -3.87 8.28 7.64
N THR A 38 -2.85 8.88 8.22
CA THR A 38 -1.86 9.76 7.59
C THR A 38 -0.46 9.19 7.72
N LEU A 39 0.53 9.80 7.08
CA LEU A 39 1.92 9.36 7.21
C LEU A 39 2.43 9.54 8.65
N ALA A 40 1.91 10.55 9.36
CA ALA A 40 2.30 10.89 10.74
C ALA A 40 1.87 9.84 11.77
N ASP A 41 0.78 9.10 11.51
CA ASP A 41 0.31 8.01 12.40
C ASP A 41 1.31 6.87 12.52
N PHE A 42 2.30 6.82 11.62
CA PHE A 42 3.39 5.85 11.62
C PHE A 42 4.74 6.45 12.04
N ALA A 43 4.75 7.61 12.71
CA ALA A 43 5.98 8.26 13.18
C ALA A 43 6.87 7.32 14.02
N GLY A 44 8.19 7.53 13.97
CA GLY A 44 9.18 6.71 14.68
C GLY A 44 9.52 5.35 14.04
N LYS A 45 8.69 4.84 13.11
CA LYS A 45 8.99 3.61 12.34
C LYS A 45 9.53 3.92 10.95
N LYS A 46 10.28 2.98 10.37
CA LYS A 46 10.56 2.94 8.93
C LYS A 46 9.30 2.46 8.20
N LYS A 47 8.90 3.15 7.15
CA LYS A 47 7.69 2.81 6.37
C LYS A 47 8.11 2.17 5.06
N ILE A 48 7.58 0.98 4.78
CA ILE A 48 7.65 0.37 3.45
C ILE A 48 6.26 0.48 2.85
N ILE A 49 6.13 1.25 1.78
CA ILE A 49 4.85 1.48 1.10
C ILE A 49 4.81 0.59 -0.14
N SER A 50 4.04 -0.50 -0.07
CA SER A 50 3.82 -1.42 -1.18
C SER A 50 2.53 -1.03 -1.90
N ILE A 51 2.66 -0.36 -3.05
CA ILE A 51 1.52 0.15 -3.83
C ILE A 51 1.14 -0.91 -4.86
N VAL A 52 -0.10 -1.40 -4.81
CA VAL A 52 -0.60 -2.46 -5.70
C VAL A 52 -1.90 -2.05 -6.39
N PRO A 53 -2.15 -2.49 -7.65
CA PRO A 53 -3.42 -2.24 -8.32
C PRO A 53 -4.62 -2.80 -7.54
N SER A 54 -4.54 -4.08 -7.16
CA SER A 54 -5.57 -4.77 -6.36
C SER A 54 -5.00 -6.03 -5.70
N LEU A 55 -5.31 -6.23 -4.43
CA LEU A 55 -4.96 -7.44 -3.67
C LEU A 55 -5.67 -8.70 -4.17
N ASP A 56 -6.76 -8.56 -4.91
CA ASP A 56 -7.50 -9.67 -5.53
C ASP A 56 -6.81 -10.23 -6.79
N THR A 57 -5.52 -9.93 -7.00
CA THR A 57 -4.72 -10.47 -8.11
C THR A 57 -3.51 -11.27 -7.59
N PRO A 58 -3.12 -12.38 -8.25
CA PRO A 58 -2.11 -13.29 -7.72
C PRO A 58 -0.76 -12.65 -7.42
N THR A 59 -0.28 -11.74 -8.28
CA THR A 59 1.01 -11.07 -8.11
C THR A 59 1.01 -10.12 -6.91
N CYS A 60 -0.08 -9.38 -6.71
CA CYS A 60 -0.20 -8.43 -5.60
C CYS A 60 -0.42 -9.15 -4.26
N ALA A 61 -1.16 -10.26 -4.30
CA ALA A 61 -1.28 -11.17 -3.17
C ALA A 61 0.09 -11.72 -2.75
N LEU A 62 0.87 -12.23 -3.72
CA LEU A 62 2.21 -12.76 -3.47
C LEU A 62 3.16 -11.71 -2.90
N SER A 63 3.20 -10.50 -3.46
CA SER A 63 4.05 -9.44 -2.92
C SER A 63 3.72 -9.11 -1.47
N THR A 64 2.43 -9.11 -1.12
CA THR A 64 1.96 -8.83 0.24
C THR A 64 2.39 -9.92 1.22
N LYS A 65 2.23 -11.20 0.85
CA LYS A 65 2.71 -12.34 1.63
C LYS A 65 4.20 -12.27 1.89
N VAL A 66 5.00 -12.00 0.85
CA VAL A 66 6.46 -11.90 0.98
C VAL A 66 6.87 -10.78 1.95
N PHE A 67 6.20 -9.62 1.91
CA PHE A 67 6.48 -8.57 2.89
C PHE A 67 6.07 -8.98 4.30
N ASN A 68 4.90 -9.61 4.47
CA ASN A 68 4.47 -10.12 5.76
C ASN A 68 5.49 -11.10 6.36
N GLU A 69 5.92 -12.10 5.60
CA GLU A 69 6.87 -13.12 6.04
C GLU A 69 8.25 -12.54 6.40
N ARG A 70 8.74 -11.57 5.62
CA ARG A 70 10.10 -11.03 5.78
C ARG A 70 10.23 -9.96 6.84
N LEU A 71 9.15 -9.22 7.11
CA LEU A 71 9.18 -8.03 7.95
C LEU A 71 8.19 -8.11 9.12
N GLY A 72 7.35 -9.15 9.16
CA GLY A 72 6.44 -9.39 10.27
C GLY A 72 7.18 -9.54 11.60
N GLY A 73 6.53 -9.11 12.68
CA GLY A 73 7.11 -9.08 14.02
C GLY A 73 8.23 -8.07 14.25
N ARG A 74 8.59 -7.22 13.27
CA ARG A 74 9.56 -6.13 13.49
C ARG A 74 8.88 -4.90 14.08
N ASP A 75 9.44 -4.39 15.18
CA ASP A 75 8.91 -3.16 15.80
C ASP A 75 9.37 -1.87 15.11
N ASP A 76 10.53 -1.91 14.43
CA ASP A 76 11.16 -0.74 13.80
C ASP A 76 10.63 -0.41 12.39
N VAL A 77 9.80 -1.30 11.82
CA VAL A 77 9.28 -1.21 10.46
C VAL A 77 7.77 -1.36 10.47
N VAL A 78 7.09 -0.67 9.56
CA VAL A 78 5.69 -0.95 9.21
C VAL A 78 5.58 -1.10 7.69
N VAL A 79 4.90 -2.15 7.26
CA VAL A 79 4.54 -2.35 5.85
C VAL A 79 3.14 -1.83 5.62
N LEU A 80 3.01 -0.83 4.76
CA LEU A 80 1.76 -0.22 4.33
C LEU A 80 1.43 -0.72 2.93
N VAL A 81 0.43 -1.59 2.81
CA VAL A 81 -0.05 -2.06 1.51
C VAL A 81 -1.18 -1.14 1.05
N VAL A 82 -0.92 -0.34 0.02
CA VAL A 82 -1.85 0.67 -0.47
C VAL A 82 -2.47 0.20 -1.78
N SER A 83 -3.80 0.20 -1.85
CA SER A 83 -4.52 -0.15 -3.08
C SER A 83 -5.81 0.65 -3.28
N ALA A 84 -6.41 0.46 -4.45
CA ALA A 84 -7.73 0.98 -4.80
C ALA A 84 -8.88 0.14 -4.26
N ASP A 85 -8.59 -1.02 -3.66
CA ASP A 85 -9.60 -1.93 -3.13
C ASP A 85 -10.34 -1.30 -1.96
N LEU A 86 -11.59 -1.70 -1.73
CA LEU A 86 -12.32 -1.29 -0.55
C LEU A 86 -11.71 -1.93 0.72
N PRO A 87 -11.74 -1.26 1.88
CA PRO A 87 -11.16 -1.79 3.12
C PRO A 87 -11.63 -3.21 3.47
N PHE A 88 -12.89 -3.52 3.18
CA PHE A 88 -13.47 -4.84 3.43
C PHE A 88 -12.85 -5.94 2.54
N ALA A 89 -12.52 -5.63 1.28
CA ALA A 89 -11.86 -6.57 0.38
C ALA A 89 -10.41 -6.83 0.82
N GLN A 90 -9.71 -5.76 1.24
CA GLN A 90 -8.38 -5.87 1.83
C GLN A 90 -8.40 -6.73 3.11
N GLY A 91 -9.39 -6.51 3.99
CA GLY A 91 -9.57 -7.31 5.21
C GLY A 91 -9.84 -8.79 4.92
N ARG A 92 -10.73 -9.08 3.97
CA ARG A 92 -11.01 -10.46 3.51
C ARG A 92 -9.74 -11.14 3.01
N PHE A 93 -8.93 -10.43 2.23
CA PHE A 93 -7.64 -10.94 1.75
C PHE A 93 -6.70 -11.27 2.91
N CYS A 94 -6.46 -10.33 3.83
CA CYS A 94 -5.53 -10.55 4.94
C CYS A 94 -5.93 -11.72 5.85
N GLN A 95 -7.24 -11.91 6.07
CA GLN A 95 -7.77 -13.03 6.83
C GLN A 95 -7.55 -14.37 6.11
N ALA A 96 -7.84 -14.43 4.81
CA ALA A 96 -7.68 -15.65 4.02
C ALA A 96 -6.21 -16.08 3.88
N GLU A 97 -5.30 -15.10 3.82
CA GLU A 97 -3.89 -15.34 3.51
C GLU A 97 -2.95 -15.26 4.72
N GLY A 98 -3.49 -14.99 5.91
CA GLY A 98 -2.71 -14.96 7.15
C GLY A 98 -1.70 -13.82 7.22
N THR A 99 -1.95 -12.68 6.56
CA THR A 99 -1.02 -11.55 6.51
C THR A 99 -1.37 -10.50 7.55
N ALA A 100 -1.22 -10.84 8.83
CA ALA A 100 -1.62 -9.97 9.95
C ALA A 100 -0.60 -8.86 10.29
N ASP A 101 0.65 -8.99 9.84
CA ASP A 101 1.74 -8.06 10.18
C ASP A 101 1.87 -6.88 9.22
N VAL A 102 1.11 -6.87 8.13
CA VAL A 102 1.02 -5.75 7.20
C VAL A 102 -0.23 -4.91 7.49
N LYS A 103 -0.15 -3.59 7.31
CA LYS A 103 -1.29 -2.69 7.43
C LYS A 103 -1.81 -2.37 6.03
N THR A 104 -3.05 -2.73 5.74
CA THR A 104 -3.71 -2.38 4.47
C THR A 104 -4.35 -1.00 4.57
N LEU A 105 -4.17 -0.19 3.53
CA LEU A 105 -4.70 1.17 3.41
C LEU A 105 -5.39 1.33 2.05
N SER A 106 -6.58 1.91 2.05
CA SER A 106 -7.45 2.04 0.88
C SER A 106 -7.56 3.50 0.42
N MET A 107 -7.56 3.69 -0.90
CA MET A 107 -7.90 4.97 -1.55
C MET A 107 -9.42 5.22 -1.68
N MET A 108 -10.27 4.49 -0.96
CA MET A 108 -11.74 4.53 -1.10
C MET A 108 -12.34 5.94 -1.08
N ARG A 109 -11.86 6.83 -0.18
CA ARG A 109 -12.39 8.19 -0.02
C ARG A 109 -11.77 9.22 -0.96
N SER A 110 -10.54 8.98 -1.42
CA SER A 110 -9.82 9.94 -2.24
C SER A 110 -8.71 9.27 -3.06
N ARG A 111 -8.58 9.70 -4.32
CA ARG A 111 -7.49 9.31 -5.23
C ARG A 111 -6.28 10.23 -5.15
N ASN A 112 -6.23 11.16 -4.18
CA ASN A 112 -5.12 12.12 -4.04
C ASN A 112 -3.75 11.45 -3.84
N PHE A 113 -3.70 10.25 -3.27
CA PHE A 113 -2.45 9.49 -3.14
C PHE A 113 -1.84 9.09 -4.51
N ALA A 114 -2.67 8.96 -5.55
CA ALA A 114 -2.27 8.56 -6.90
C ALA A 114 -2.29 9.73 -7.89
N LYS A 115 -1.96 10.94 -7.41
CA LYS A 115 -1.86 12.17 -8.21
C LYS A 115 -0.40 12.54 -8.48
#